data_AF-F4QKM1-F1
#
_entry.id   AF-F4QKM1-F1
#
_cell.length_a   1.000
_cell.length_b   1.000
_cell.length_c   1.000
_cell.angle_alpha   90.00
_cell.angle_beta   90.00
_cell.angle_gamma   90.00
#
_symmetry.space_group_name_H-M   'P 1'
#
loop_
_entity.id
_entity.type
_entity.pdbx_description
1 polymer ?
#
loop_
_entity_poly.entity_id
_entity_poly.type
_entity_poly.pdbx_seq_one_letter_code
_entity_poly.pdbx_strand_id
1 'polypeptide(L)'
;MKHLALVLVAALALTGCNKVFDDQSVVGPDLSGDGPFEGAAEVVMTEPFRIDGRDKTRHITIKPRAGEDAGTVINLTSNTEKPFNAGVTWHAFTPIVAETNADARTYWLMGFNLTRTPDRAVYMIVRYPRGLELKSGLTSDAFEYLSLDCGDLDVARHPPEHYAPVAEGKERKETPLDPAPEAGDCEFNSLNEARKLAPLALQRYDQVKHYEDAPTADWNQLKVEVR
;
A
#
# COMPACT_ATOMS: atom_id res chain seq x y z
N MET A 1 -14.49 -64.39 -33.94
CA MET A 1 -15.49 -63.31 -34.04
C MET A 1 -15.63 -62.65 -32.69
N LYS A 2 -15.35 -61.34 -32.60
CA LYS A 2 -15.96 -60.33 -31.68
C LYS A 2 -15.77 -60.57 -30.16
N HIS A 3 -15.28 -59.66 -29.31
CA HIS A 3 -14.88 -58.26 -29.38
C HIS A 3 -14.07 -57.88 -28.10
N LEU A 4 -13.22 -56.87 -28.27
CA LEU A 4 -12.84 -55.78 -27.35
C LEU A 4 -12.17 -56.05 -25.98
N ALA A 5 -10.96 -55.50 -25.90
CA ALA A 5 -10.30 -54.99 -24.71
C ALA A 5 -11.07 -53.84 -24.05
N LEU A 6 -10.89 -53.65 -22.74
CA LEU A 6 -10.79 -52.31 -22.17
C LEU A 6 -10.04 -52.33 -20.84
N VAL A 7 -8.77 -51.93 -20.90
CA VAL A 7 -8.00 -51.44 -19.76
C VAL A 7 -8.58 -50.08 -19.40
N LEU A 8 -9.24 -49.97 -18.24
CA LEU A 8 -9.69 -48.67 -17.72
C LEU A 8 -8.52 -48.01 -16.98
N VAL A 9 -7.63 -47.37 -17.74
CA VAL A 9 -6.85 -46.22 -17.24
C VAL A 9 -7.76 -45.02 -17.42
N ALA A 10 -8.37 -44.53 -16.34
CA ALA A 10 -9.05 -43.25 -16.38
C ALA A 10 -9.07 -42.59 -14.99
N ALA A 11 -8.47 -41.41 -14.97
CA ALA A 11 -8.69 -40.33 -14.02
C ALA A 11 -8.10 -40.47 -12.61
N LEU A 12 -6.78 -40.24 -12.52
CA LEU A 12 -6.30 -39.24 -11.55
C LEU A 12 -6.95 -37.90 -11.92
N ALA A 13 -8.20 -37.70 -11.49
CA ALA A 13 -8.77 -36.38 -11.37
C ALA A 13 -8.06 -35.71 -10.20
N LEU A 14 -7.13 -34.81 -10.53
CA LEU A 14 -6.73 -33.69 -9.70
C LEU A 14 -7.98 -32.92 -9.29
N THR A 15 -8.69 -33.41 -8.28
CA THR A 15 -9.61 -32.61 -7.50
C THR A 15 -8.74 -31.79 -6.56
N GLY A 16 -8.08 -30.79 -7.16
CA GLY A 16 -7.51 -29.70 -6.40
C GLY A 16 -8.59 -29.17 -5.48
N CYS A 17 -8.24 -29.06 -4.20
CA CYS A 17 -9.06 -28.51 -3.14
C CYS A 17 -9.66 -27.16 -3.55
N ASN A 18 -10.87 -27.18 -4.11
CA ASN A 18 -11.74 -26.01 -4.13
C ASN A 18 -12.26 -25.83 -2.71
N LYS A 19 -11.43 -25.24 -1.86
CA LYS A 19 -11.92 -24.62 -0.64
C LYS A 19 -12.61 -23.34 -1.09
N VAL A 20 -13.94 -23.36 -1.05
CA VAL A 20 -14.78 -22.18 -1.08
C VAL A 20 -14.27 -21.26 0.03
N PHE A 21 -13.70 -20.12 -0.36
CA PHE A 21 -13.15 -19.14 0.55
C PHE A 21 -14.32 -18.41 1.22
N ASP A 22 -14.37 -18.50 2.55
CA ASP A 22 -15.24 -17.67 3.37
C ASP A 22 -14.87 -16.19 3.15
N ASP A 23 -15.88 -15.34 3.09
CA ASP A 23 -15.92 -13.92 2.71
C ASP A 23 -15.18 -12.97 3.70
N GLN A 24 -14.21 -13.51 4.45
CA GLN A 24 -13.39 -12.80 5.43
C GLN A 24 -11.90 -13.06 5.24
N SER A 25 -11.48 -13.55 4.06
CA SER A 25 -10.06 -13.56 3.70
C SER A 25 -9.55 -12.12 3.68
N VAL A 26 -8.77 -11.78 4.71
CA VAL A 26 -8.00 -10.54 4.78
C VAL A 26 -7.14 -10.47 3.52
N VAL A 27 -7.54 -9.54 2.66
CA VAL A 27 -6.92 -9.14 1.40
C VAL A 27 -6.71 -10.25 0.35
N GLY A 28 -7.81 -10.63 -0.31
CA GLY A 28 -7.89 -11.04 -1.72
C GLY A 28 -8.55 -9.93 -2.56
N PRO A 29 -8.59 -10.04 -3.90
CA PRO A 29 -8.89 -8.92 -4.80
C PRO A 29 -10.34 -8.48 -4.68
N ASP A 30 -10.59 -7.45 -3.90
CA ASP A 30 -11.91 -6.85 -3.77
C ASP A 30 -11.92 -5.50 -4.48
N LEU A 31 -11.53 -5.48 -5.76
CA LEU A 31 -11.49 -4.25 -6.56
C LEU A 31 -11.63 -4.51 -8.06
N SER A 32 -12.84 -4.26 -8.54
CA SER A 32 -13.14 -3.95 -9.93
C SER A 32 -12.31 -2.76 -10.43
N GLY A 33 -11.50 -2.96 -11.47
CA GLY A 33 -11.26 -2.02 -12.60
C GLY A 33 -10.68 -0.61 -12.39
N ASP A 34 -10.78 0.00 -11.22
CA ASP A 34 -10.69 1.47 -11.08
C ASP A 34 -9.31 1.97 -10.59
N GLY A 35 -8.23 1.25 -10.92
CA GLY A 35 -6.87 1.66 -10.54
C GLY A 35 -6.37 2.90 -11.29
N PRO A 36 -5.34 3.62 -10.78
CA PRO A 36 -4.83 4.85 -11.39
C PRO A 36 -4.25 4.67 -12.80
N PHE A 37 -3.90 3.44 -13.18
CA PHE A 37 -3.24 3.12 -14.44
C PHE A 37 -4.11 2.24 -15.34
N GLU A 38 -5.42 2.50 -15.35
CA GLU A 38 -6.38 1.79 -16.20
C GLU A 38 -5.89 1.76 -17.67
N GLY A 39 -5.86 0.56 -18.26
CA GLY A 39 -5.43 0.34 -19.64
C GLY A 39 -3.91 0.25 -19.87
N ALA A 40 -3.08 0.41 -18.83
CA ALA A 40 -1.65 0.12 -18.93
C ALA A 40 -1.39 -1.39 -19.08
N ALA A 41 -0.41 -1.75 -19.91
CA ALA A 41 0.07 -3.13 -20.00
C ALA A 41 1.05 -3.44 -18.86
N GLU A 42 1.85 -2.45 -18.46
CA GLU A 42 2.81 -2.56 -17.37
C GLU A 42 3.08 -1.18 -16.73
N VAL A 43 3.24 -1.15 -15.40
CA VAL A 43 3.66 0.04 -14.66
C VAL A 43 4.93 -0.29 -13.90
N VAL A 44 5.97 0.52 -14.06
CA VAL A 44 7.24 0.36 -13.33
C VAL A 44 7.41 1.55 -12.40
N MET A 45 7.45 1.27 -11.10
CA MET A 45 7.70 2.26 -10.07
C MET A 45 9.10 2.04 -9.49
N THR A 46 9.87 3.10 -9.37
CA THR A 46 11.30 3.04 -9.06
C THR A 46 11.64 4.09 -8.01
N GLU A 47 12.17 3.64 -6.88
CA GLU A 47 12.66 4.47 -5.78
C GLU A 47 14.19 4.37 -5.72
N PRO A 48 14.92 5.47 -5.98
CA PRO A 48 16.35 5.52 -5.76
C PRO A 48 16.66 5.72 -4.27
N PHE A 49 17.58 4.93 -3.72
CA PHE A 49 18.02 5.06 -2.34
C PHE A 49 19.49 4.68 -2.17
N ARG A 50 20.08 4.96 -1.01
CA ARG A 50 21.49 4.66 -0.72
C ARG A 50 21.63 3.78 0.52
N ILE A 51 22.41 2.70 0.39
CA ILE A 51 22.87 1.88 1.51
C ILE A 51 24.40 1.86 1.48
N ASP A 52 25.04 2.17 2.60
CA ASP A 52 26.51 2.14 2.76
C ASP A 52 27.26 2.92 1.67
N GLY A 53 26.71 4.06 1.26
CA GLY A 53 27.26 4.91 0.19
C GLY A 53 27.15 4.32 -1.22
N ARG A 54 26.46 3.19 -1.41
CA ARG A 54 26.18 2.59 -2.71
C ARG A 54 24.77 2.93 -3.16
N ASP A 55 24.65 3.42 -4.39
CA ASP A 55 23.36 3.65 -5.02
C ASP A 55 22.65 2.31 -5.23
N LYS A 56 21.43 2.23 -4.71
CA LYS A 56 20.53 1.09 -4.80
C LYS A 56 19.19 1.57 -5.36
N THR A 57 18.39 0.62 -5.81
CA THR A 57 17.09 0.93 -6.40
C THR A 57 16.09 -0.13 -6.01
N ARG A 58 14.98 0.32 -5.43
CA ARG A 58 13.78 -0.48 -5.23
C ARG A 58 12.91 -0.30 -6.46
N HIS A 59 12.32 -1.38 -6.93
CA HIS A 59 11.33 -1.25 -7.98
C HIS A 59 10.19 -2.25 -7.81
N ILE A 60 9.07 -1.82 -8.35
CA ILE A 60 7.82 -2.54 -8.35
C ILE A 60 7.36 -2.54 -9.80
N THR A 61 7.20 -3.73 -10.36
CA THR A 61 6.60 -3.90 -11.68
C THR A 61 5.19 -4.42 -11.48
N ILE A 62 4.21 -3.64 -11.90
CA ILE A 62 2.79 -3.97 -11.79
C ILE A 62 2.30 -4.31 -13.18
N LYS A 63 1.65 -5.46 -13.30
CA LYS A 63 0.98 -5.91 -14.51
C LYS A 63 -0.51 -5.90 -14.24
N PRO A 64 -1.22 -4.85 -14.68
CA PRO A 64 -2.65 -4.79 -14.50
C PRO A 64 -3.34 -5.99 -15.17
N ARG A 65 -4.39 -6.53 -14.54
CA ARG A 65 -5.23 -7.57 -15.16
C ARG A 65 -6.70 -7.30 -14.86
N ALA A 66 -7.57 -7.87 -15.68
CA ALA A 66 -9.00 -7.86 -15.41
C ALA A 66 -9.29 -8.56 -14.06
N GLY A 67 -9.70 -7.79 -13.06
CA GLY A 67 -10.10 -8.27 -11.74
C GLY A 67 -9.01 -8.31 -10.66
N GLU A 68 -7.72 -8.23 -11.00
CA GLU A 68 -6.63 -8.14 -10.02
C GLU A 68 -5.33 -7.61 -10.66
N ASP A 69 -4.66 -6.69 -9.99
CA ASP A 69 -3.31 -6.27 -10.37
C ASP A 69 -2.26 -7.20 -9.75
N ALA A 70 -1.32 -7.69 -10.55
CA ALA A 70 -0.20 -8.48 -10.08
C ALA A 70 1.09 -7.65 -10.04
N GLY A 71 1.69 -7.51 -8.86
CA GLY A 71 2.98 -6.86 -8.66
C GLY A 71 4.12 -7.86 -8.54
N THR A 72 5.22 -7.67 -9.26
CA THR A 72 6.53 -8.21 -8.91
C THR A 72 7.28 -7.12 -8.17
N VAL A 73 7.61 -7.41 -6.92
CA VAL A 73 8.22 -6.46 -6.00
C VAL A 73 9.66 -6.87 -5.72
N ILE A 74 10.58 -5.91 -5.78
CA ILE A 74 11.96 -6.08 -5.33
C ILE A 74 12.22 -5.08 -4.20
N ASN A 75 12.66 -5.57 -3.04
CA ASN A 75 13.19 -4.78 -1.92
C ASN A 75 12.24 -3.77 -1.23
N LEU A 76 10.92 -3.77 -1.47
CA LEU A 76 10.02 -2.74 -0.87
C LEU A 76 10.08 -2.67 0.66
N THR A 77 10.18 -3.82 1.34
CA THR A 77 10.16 -3.92 2.81
C THR A 77 11.16 -4.91 3.39
N SER A 78 11.84 -5.66 2.53
CA SER A 78 12.86 -6.63 2.93
C SER A 78 14.20 -6.19 2.37
N ASN A 79 15.27 -6.31 3.16
CA ASN A 79 16.65 -6.10 2.71
C ASN A 79 17.12 -7.23 1.75
N THR A 80 16.19 -7.91 1.08
CA THR A 80 16.48 -9.06 0.23
C THR A 80 16.39 -8.66 -1.23
N GLU A 81 17.52 -8.74 -1.94
CA GLU A 81 17.61 -8.44 -3.38
C GLU A 81 16.82 -9.43 -4.26
N LYS A 82 16.01 -10.31 -3.67
CA LYS A 82 15.21 -11.31 -4.37
C LYS A 82 13.82 -10.76 -4.70
N PRO A 83 13.34 -10.92 -5.94
CA PRO A 83 11.97 -10.60 -6.28
C PRO A 83 10.99 -11.55 -5.59
N PHE A 84 9.84 -11.01 -5.20
CA PHE A 84 8.67 -11.79 -4.80
C PHE A 84 7.42 -11.24 -5.50
N ASN A 85 6.42 -12.11 -5.66
CA ASN A 85 5.14 -11.73 -6.25
C ASN A 85 4.17 -11.32 -5.15
N ALA A 86 3.41 -10.27 -5.41
CA ALA A 86 2.38 -9.75 -4.53
C ALA A 86 1.11 -9.45 -5.33
N GLY A 87 -0.05 -9.69 -4.72
CA GLY A 87 -1.29 -9.07 -5.18
C GLY A 87 -1.25 -7.58 -4.85
N VAL A 88 -1.74 -6.74 -5.76
CA VAL A 88 -1.75 -5.28 -5.63
C VAL A 88 -3.20 -4.79 -5.59
N THR A 89 -3.48 -3.87 -4.67
CA THR A 89 -4.79 -3.21 -4.53
C THR A 89 -4.62 -1.71 -4.53
N TRP A 90 -5.61 -0.99 -5.08
CA TRP A 90 -5.61 0.48 -5.21
C TRP A 90 -6.91 1.08 -4.68
N HIS A 91 -6.80 2.06 -3.80
CA HIS A 91 -7.96 2.80 -3.31
C HIS A 91 -7.73 4.29 -3.44
N ALA A 92 -8.54 4.93 -4.28
CA ALA A 92 -8.59 6.38 -4.32
C ALA A 92 -9.13 6.91 -2.99
N PHE A 93 -8.54 7.98 -2.48
CA PHE A 93 -9.10 8.71 -1.36
C PHE A 93 -8.80 10.20 -1.48
N THR A 94 -9.58 11.02 -0.78
CA THR A 94 -9.32 12.46 -0.66
C THR A 94 -8.89 12.75 0.77
N PRO A 95 -7.64 13.18 1.01
CA PRO A 95 -7.21 13.52 2.36
C PRO A 95 -7.86 14.82 2.85
N ILE A 96 -7.95 14.97 4.17
CA ILE A 96 -8.33 16.22 4.83
C ILE A 96 -7.04 16.92 5.24
N VAL A 97 -6.37 17.54 4.28
CA VAL A 97 -5.13 18.31 4.48
C VAL A 97 -5.29 19.69 3.84
N ALA A 98 -4.65 20.71 4.41
CA ALA A 98 -4.65 22.04 3.82
C ALA A 98 -3.75 22.10 2.57
N GLU A 99 -4.35 21.92 1.39
CA GLU A 99 -3.71 22.09 0.08
C GLU A 99 -4.21 23.34 -0.65
N THR A 100 -3.30 24.06 -1.32
CA THR A 100 -3.69 25.07 -2.29
C THR A 100 -4.06 24.41 -3.62
N ASN A 101 -4.78 25.11 -4.51
CA ASN A 101 -5.06 24.59 -5.86
C ASN A 101 -3.79 24.29 -6.66
N ALA A 102 -2.69 25.02 -6.42
CA ALA A 102 -1.42 24.81 -7.10
C ALA A 102 -0.67 23.56 -6.61
N ASP A 103 -0.89 23.20 -5.34
CA ASP A 103 -0.25 22.04 -4.70
C ASP A 103 -1.14 20.81 -4.70
N ALA A 104 -2.36 20.92 -5.23
CA ALA A 104 -3.38 19.87 -5.21
C ALA A 104 -2.84 18.56 -5.81
N ARG A 105 -2.96 17.48 -5.04
CA ARG A 105 -2.53 16.15 -5.48
C ARG A 105 -3.73 15.21 -5.67
N THR A 106 -3.46 14.11 -6.37
CA THR A 106 -4.28 12.91 -6.40
C THR A 106 -3.62 11.88 -5.47
N TYR A 107 -4.42 11.21 -4.64
CA TYR A 107 -3.95 10.28 -3.61
C TYR A 107 -4.54 8.89 -3.81
N TRP A 108 -3.69 7.89 -3.68
CA TRP A 108 -4.04 6.48 -3.76
C TRP A 108 -3.41 5.72 -2.61
N LEU A 109 -4.20 4.95 -1.89
CA LEU A 109 -3.72 3.91 -1.00
C LEU A 109 -3.43 2.67 -1.84
N MET A 110 -2.19 2.19 -1.78
CA MET A 110 -1.72 1.01 -2.47
C MET A 110 -1.38 -0.08 -1.44
N GLY A 111 -1.96 -1.26 -1.59
CA GLY A 111 -1.69 -2.41 -0.72
C GLY A 111 -0.99 -3.54 -1.46
N PHE A 112 0.04 -4.13 -0.83
CA PHE A 112 0.77 -5.30 -1.32
C PHE A 112 0.58 -6.50 -0.40
N ASN A 113 0.05 -7.59 -0.93
CA ASN A 113 -0.11 -8.84 -0.18
C ASN A 113 1.07 -9.77 -0.44
N LEU A 114 2.04 -9.77 0.49
CA LEU A 114 3.34 -10.40 0.26
C LEU A 114 3.36 -11.92 0.46
N THR A 115 2.30 -12.52 0.99
CA THR A 115 2.10 -13.97 1.04
C THR A 115 0.62 -14.30 1.04
N ARG A 116 0.25 -15.56 0.75
CA ARG A 116 -1.11 -16.10 0.94
C ARG A 116 -1.59 -16.13 2.41
N THR A 117 -0.82 -15.52 3.31
CA THR A 117 -1.15 -15.36 4.73
C THR A 117 -1.49 -13.88 4.93
N PRO A 118 -2.71 -13.56 5.36
CA PRO A 118 -3.23 -12.21 5.44
C PRO A 118 -2.46 -11.23 6.34
N ASP A 119 -1.64 -11.75 7.24
CA ASP A 119 -1.04 -11.02 8.35
C ASP A 119 0.17 -10.14 7.95
N ARG A 120 0.45 -9.95 6.65
CA ARG A 120 1.65 -9.26 6.15
C ARG A 120 1.40 -8.40 4.91
N ALA A 121 0.31 -7.64 4.92
CA ALA A 121 0.07 -6.62 3.91
C ALA A 121 0.96 -5.39 4.19
N VAL A 122 1.59 -4.86 3.14
CA VAL A 122 2.31 -3.57 3.19
C VAL A 122 1.44 -2.54 2.52
N TYR A 123 1.23 -1.40 3.19
CA TYR A 123 0.44 -0.30 2.65
C TYR A 123 1.33 0.92 2.41
N MET A 124 1.08 1.61 1.31
CA MET A 124 1.69 2.89 1.01
C MET A 124 0.65 3.86 0.47
N ILE A 125 0.86 5.15 0.72
CA ILE A 125 0.13 6.21 0.04
C ILE A 125 0.99 6.67 -1.13
N VAL A 126 0.47 6.61 -2.34
CA VAL A 126 1.08 7.19 -3.54
C VAL A 126 0.34 8.49 -3.87
N ARG A 127 1.08 9.55 -4.18
CA ARG A 127 0.51 10.82 -4.65
C ARG A 127 1.26 11.40 -5.83
N TYR A 128 0.57 12.22 -6.61
CA TYR A 128 1.10 12.91 -7.79
C TYR A 128 0.27 14.17 -8.10
N PRO A 129 0.77 15.12 -8.91
CA PRO A 129 0.04 16.35 -9.24
C PRO A 129 -1.36 16.07 -9.79
N ARG A 130 -2.36 16.80 -9.28
CA ARG A 130 -3.73 16.70 -9.80
C ARG A 130 -3.74 17.15 -11.27
N GLY A 131 -4.32 16.32 -12.13
CA GLY A 131 -4.38 16.57 -13.58
C GLY A 131 -3.21 15.99 -14.38
N LEU A 132 -2.25 15.32 -13.75
CA LEU A 132 -1.27 14.50 -14.48
C LEU A 132 -2.00 13.35 -15.21
N GLU A 133 -1.89 13.31 -16.54
CA GLU A 133 -2.50 12.26 -17.35
C GLU A 133 -1.66 10.97 -17.34
N LEU A 134 -2.24 9.89 -16.81
CA LEU A 134 -1.57 8.59 -16.68
C LEU A 134 -1.81 7.70 -17.92
N LYS A 135 -1.16 8.04 -19.04
CA LYS A 135 -1.29 7.33 -20.32
C LYS A 135 -0.06 6.47 -20.62
N SER A 136 -0.23 5.41 -21.40
CA SER A 136 0.89 4.60 -21.92
C SER A 136 1.94 5.50 -22.61
N GLY A 137 3.22 5.25 -22.31
CA GLY A 137 4.35 6.08 -22.70
C GLY A 137 4.75 7.15 -21.67
N LEU A 138 3.97 7.36 -20.59
CA LEU A 138 4.34 8.29 -19.53
C LEU A 138 5.62 7.84 -18.81
N THR A 139 6.53 8.78 -18.61
CA THR A 139 7.63 8.67 -17.64
C THR A 139 7.64 9.94 -16.79
N SER A 140 7.59 9.81 -15.46
CA SER A 140 7.51 10.96 -14.55
C SER A 140 8.24 10.69 -13.24
N ASP A 141 8.87 11.72 -12.70
CA ASP A 141 9.49 11.81 -11.37
C ASP A 141 8.65 12.64 -10.38
N ALA A 142 7.44 13.04 -10.79
CA ALA A 142 6.54 13.87 -9.98
C ALA A 142 5.73 13.07 -8.94
N PHE A 143 5.92 11.75 -8.89
CA PHE A 143 5.25 10.89 -7.93
C PHE A 143 6.02 10.87 -6.62
N GLU A 144 5.28 10.78 -5.53
CA GLU A 144 5.82 10.56 -4.20
C GLU A 144 5.05 9.40 -3.58
N TYR A 145 5.70 8.70 -2.66
CA TYR A 145 5.02 7.72 -1.83
C TYR A 145 5.44 7.86 -0.36
N LEU A 146 4.54 7.45 0.52
CA LEU A 146 4.74 7.30 1.95
C LEU A 146 4.45 5.84 2.27
N SER A 147 5.45 5.09 2.75
CA SER A 147 5.21 3.75 3.30
C SER A 147 4.55 3.92 4.65
N LEU A 148 3.39 3.29 4.87
CA LEU A 148 2.71 3.37 6.17
C LEU A 148 3.32 2.36 7.13
N ASP A 149 4.06 2.86 8.11
CA ASP A 149 4.69 2.05 9.15
C ASP A 149 4.09 2.31 10.55
N CYS A 150 4.71 1.75 11.61
CA CYS A 150 4.19 1.91 12.96
C CYS A 150 4.18 3.38 13.42
N GLY A 151 5.13 4.20 12.98
CA GLY A 151 5.16 5.63 13.29
C GLY A 151 3.98 6.37 12.66
N ASP A 152 3.64 6.08 11.41
CA ASP A 152 2.46 6.68 10.75
C ASP A 152 1.16 6.24 11.43
N LEU A 153 1.08 4.98 11.85
CA LEU A 153 -0.06 4.43 12.60
C LEU A 153 -0.21 5.09 13.97
N ASP A 154 0.88 5.31 14.69
CA ASP A 154 0.91 6.03 15.95
C ASP A 154 0.36 7.46 15.76
N VAL A 155 0.85 8.16 14.74
CA VAL A 155 0.39 9.51 14.36
C VAL A 155 -1.09 9.55 14.05
N ALA A 156 -1.60 8.58 13.29
CA ALA A 156 -3.00 8.51 12.94
C ALA A 156 -3.91 8.30 14.17
N ARG A 157 -3.47 7.47 15.12
CA ARG A 157 -4.28 7.04 16.27
C ARG A 157 -4.20 8.00 17.46
N HIS A 158 -3.20 8.85 17.54
CA HIS A 158 -3.13 9.84 18.60
C HIS A 158 -3.87 11.14 18.21
N PRO A 159 -4.55 11.79 19.16
CA PRO A 159 -5.15 13.10 18.93
C PRO A 159 -4.06 14.20 18.84
N PRO A 160 -4.31 15.34 18.19
CA PRO A 160 -3.29 16.39 18.01
C PRO A 160 -2.68 16.90 19.31
N GLU A 161 -3.44 16.92 20.41
CA GLU A 161 -2.98 17.33 21.73
C GLU A 161 -1.90 16.40 22.30
N HIS A 162 -1.85 15.16 21.83
CA HIS A 162 -0.76 14.25 22.16
C HIS A 162 0.58 14.87 21.74
N TYR A 163 0.65 15.50 20.58
CA TYR A 163 1.89 16.06 20.02
C TYR A 163 2.20 17.48 20.51
N ALA A 164 1.31 18.10 21.28
CA ALA A 164 1.54 19.45 21.78
C ALA A 164 2.79 19.51 22.71
N PRO A 165 3.50 20.66 22.72
CA PRO A 165 4.61 20.88 23.63
C PRO A 165 4.19 20.69 25.08
N VAL A 166 4.99 19.95 25.85
CA VAL A 166 4.76 19.74 27.27
C VAL A 166 5.60 20.74 28.05
N ALA A 167 5.02 21.37 29.07
CA ALA A 167 5.76 22.30 29.92
C ALA A 167 6.93 21.58 30.59
N GLU A 168 8.06 22.28 30.74
CA GLU A 168 9.27 21.75 31.33
C GLU A 168 9.00 21.08 32.69
N GLY A 169 9.52 19.87 32.88
CA GLY A 169 9.34 19.08 34.10
C GLY A 169 7.96 18.43 34.27
N LYS A 170 7.08 18.46 33.26
CA LYS A 170 5.83 17.70 33.24
C LYS A 170 5.93 16.51 32.30
N GLU A 171 5.28 15.42 32.68
CA GLU A 171 5.11 14.25 31.82
C GLU A 171 3.95 14.47 30.84
N ARG A 172 4.10 13.93 29.62
CA ARG A 172 3.02 13.87 28.65
C ARG A 172 1.94 12.94 29.20
N LYS A 173 0.69 13.42 29.20
CA LYS A 173 -0.44 12.56 29.55
C LYS A 173 -0.65 11.56 28.42
N GLU A 174 -0.78 10.29 28.78
CA GLU A 174 -1.28 9.30 27.82
C GLU A 174 -2.68 9.71 27.37
N THR A 175 -2.86 9.75 26.07
CA THR A 175 -4.13 10.00 25.41
C THR A 175 -4.61 8.68 24.82
N PRO A 176 -5.89 8.31 24.98
CA PRO A 176 -6.42 7.11 24.35
C PRO A 176 -6.21 7.13 22.83
N LEU A 177 -5.92 5.97 22.26
CA LEU A 177 -5.86 5.77 20.82
C LEU A 177 -7.28 5.89 20.22
N ASP A 178 -7.42 6.71 19.19
CA ASP A 178 -8.65 6.89 18.41
C ASP A 178 -8.33 7.04 16.90
N PRO A 179 -8.64 6.03 16.07
CA PRO A 179 -9.35 4.80 16.43
C PRO A 179 -8.46 3.80 17.19
N ALA A 180 -9.07 3.00 18.06
CA ALA A 180 -8.38 1.88 18.70
C ALA A 180 -7.92 0.84 17.64
N PRO A 181 -6.76 0.21 17.83
CA PRO A 181 -6.25 -0.82 16.92
C PRO A 181 -7.20 -2.04 16.88
N GLU A 182 -7.37 -2.62 15.70
CA GLU A 182 -8.22 -3.82 15.54
C GLU A 182 -7.58 -5.09 16.13
N ALA A 183 -6.24 -5.15 16.17
CA ALA A 183 -5.52 -6.17 16.95
C ALA A 183 -4.18 -5.66 17.51
N GLY A 184 -3.30 -5.14 16.65
CA GLY A 184 -1.96 -4.66 17.02
C GLY A 184 -1.73 -3.16 16.76
N ASP A 185 -0.95 -2.53 17.64
CA ASP A 185 -0.65 -1.10 17.58
C ASP A 185 0.25 -0.71 16.40
N CYS A 186 1.03 -1.65 15.85
CA CYS A 186 1.98 -1.38 14.77
C CYS A 186 1.62 -2.05 13.43
N GLU A 187 0.45 -2.66 13.31
CA GLU A 187 0.08 -3.44 12.13
C GLU A 187 -1.33 -3.06 11.65
N PHE A 188 -1.51 -3.05 10.32
CA PHE A 188 -2.84 -3.04 9.73
C PHE A 188 -3.41 -4.44 9.77
N ASN A 189 -4.55 -4.60 10.43
CA ASN A 189 -5.20 -5.89 10.61
C ASN A 189 -6.34 -6.11 9.62
N SER A 190 -6.77 -5.05 8.94
CA SER A 190 -7.74 -5.13 7.85
C SER A 190 -7.57 -4.02 6.81
N LEU A 191 -8.12 -4.25 5.63
CA LEU A 191 -8.21 -3.23 4.59
C LEU A 191 -9.07 -2.03 5.02
N ASN A 192 -10.09 -2.28 5.84
CA ASN A 192 -10.94 -1.22 6.38
C ASN A 192 -10.16 -0.34 7.36
N GLU A 193 -9.31 -0.92 8.20
CA GLU A 193 -8.39 -0.18 9.06
C GLU A 193 -7.44 0.67 8.21
N ALA A 194 -6.83 0.09 7.17
CA ALA A 194 -5.95 0.83 6.26
C ALA A 194 -6.65 2.02 5.57
N ARG A 195 -7.87 1.81 5.04
CA ARG A 195 -8.67 2.87 4.40
C ARG A 195 -9.06 4.00 5.35
N LYS A 196 -9.25 3.71 6.64
CA LYS A 196 -9.56 4.72 7.66
C LYS A 196 -8.32 5.47 8.12
N LEU A 197 -7.24 4.74 8.39
CA LEU A 197 -6.02 5.30 8.98
C LEU A 197 -5.18 6.07 7.97
N ALA A 198 -5.12 5.67 6.69
CA ALA A 198 -4.34 6.38 5.67
C ALA A 198 -4.71 7.88 5.54
N PRO A 199 -5.98 8.27 5.32
CA PRO A 199 -6.35 9.70 5.29
C PRO A 199 -6.18 10.37 6.66
N LEU A 200 -6.40 9.64 7.76
CA LEU A 200 -6.27 10.17 9.11
C LEU A 200 -4.82 10.49 9.46
N ALA A 201 -3.86 9.65 9.07
CA ALA A 201 -2.43 9.90 9.22
C ALA A 201 -2.05 11.24 8.59
N LEU A 202 -2.45 11.46 7.33
CA LEU A 202 -2.18 12.72 6.63
C LEU A 202 -2.86 13.93 7.31
N GLN A 203 -4.11 13.77 7.75
CA GLN A 203 -4.80 14.81 8.50
C GLN A 203 -4.08 15.15 9.80
N ARG A 204 -3.59 14.14 10.53
CA ARG A 204 -2.87 14.32 11.80
C ARG A 204 -1.55 15.03 11.57
N TYR A 205 -0.76 14.60 10.60
CA TYR A 205 0.45 15.32 10.19
C TYR A 205 0.16 16.80 9.89
N ASP A 206 -0.91 17.09 9.14
CA ASP A 206 -1.28 18.47 8.82
C ASP A 206 -1.71 19.28 10.06
N GLN A 207 -2.39 18.64 11.01
CA GLN A 207 -2.84 19.25 12.27
C GLN A 207 -1.70 19.52 13.25
N VAL A 208 -0.60 18.78 13.21
CA VAL A 208 0.48 18.91 14.19
C VAL A 208 1.73 19.61 13.65
N LYS A 209 1.82 19.83 12.33
CA LYS A 209 3.02 20.39 11.66
C LYS A 209 3.50 21.75 12.19
N HIS A 210 2.68 22.48 12.94
CA HIS A 210 3.07 23.76 13.55
C HIS A 210 3.79 23.61 14.90
N TYR A 211 3.85 22.42 15.48
CA TYR A 211 4.66 22.14 16.67
C TYR A 211 6.11 21.85 16.25
N GLU A 212 7.08 22.35 17.01
CA GLU A 212 8.51 22.27 16.68
C GLU A 212 9.03 20.83 16.55
N ASP A 213 8.60 19.95 17.45
CA ASP A 213 9.01 18.54 17.52
C ASP A 213 7.92 17.57 16.99
N ALA A 214 6.96 18.07 16.21
CA ALA A 214 5.94 17.19 15.65
C ALA A 214 6.53 16.22 14.61
N PRO A 215 6.05 14.98 14.57
CA PRO A 215 6.41 14.06 13.51
C PRO A 215 5.94 14.60 12.15
N THR A 216 6.68 14.28 11.09
CA THR A 216 6.35 14.66 9.72
C THR A 216 6.26 13.43 8.84
N ALA A 217 5.36 13.44 7.86
CA ALA A 217 5.26 12.39 6.86
C ALA A 217 6.55 12.35 6.00
N ASP A 218 7.21 11.18 5.95
CA ASP A 218 8.43 10.97 5.17
C ASP A 218 8.10 10.60 3.71
N TRP A 219 7.83 11.63 2.91
CA TRP A 219 7.54 11.46 1.48
C TRP A 219 8.81 11.17 0.69
N ASN A 220 8.80 10.03 0.01
CA ASN A 220 9.90 9.56 -0.81
C ASN A 220 9.57 9.74 -2.30
N GLN A 221 10.55 10.17 -3.09
CA GLN A 221 10.37 10.35 -4.54
C GLN A 221 10.26 9.01 -5.25
N LEU A 222 9.34 8.95 -6.21
CA LEU A 222 9.07 7.78 -7.02
C LEU A 222 9.13 8.15 -8.50
N LYS A 223 9.97 7.45 -9.26
CA LYS A 223 9.91 7.50 -10.71
C LYS A 223 8.91 6.46 -11.20
N VAL A 224 7.94 6.87 -12.02
CA VAL A 224 6.90 6.00 -12.58
C VAL A 224 6.99 5.98 -14.10
N GLU A 225 6.96 4.79 -14.68
CA GLU A 225 6.87 4.53 -16.11
C GLU A 225 5.59 3.74 -16.40
N VAL A 226 4.74 4.24 -17.31
CA VAL A 226 3.51 3.56 -17.75
C VAL A 226 3.72 3.06 -19.17
N ARG A 227 3.54 1.76 -19.39
CA ARG A 227 3.79 1.07 -20.66
C ARG A 227 2.51 0.45 -21.19
#